data_AF-A0A061GG58-F1
#
_entry.id   AF-A0A061GG58-F1
#
_cell.length_a   1.000
_cell.length_b   1.000
_cell.length_c   1.000
_cell.angle_alpha   90.00
_cell.angle_beta   90.00
_cell.angle_gamma   90.00
#
_symmetry.space_group_name_H-M   'P 1'
#
loop_
_entity.id
_entity.type
_entity.pdbx_description
1 polymer ?
#
loop_
_entity_poly.entity_id
_entity_poly.type
_entity_poly.pdbx_seq_one_letter_code
_entity_poly.pdbx_strand_id
1 'polypeptide(L)'
;MSLLPKGDSIQIREVWNDNLEEEFALIREIVDDYPYVAMDTEFPGVVLRPLGNFKNSYDYHYQTLKDNVDMLKLIQLGLTFSDEEGNLPTCATDKYCIWQFNFREFNVNEDVFANDSIELLRQSGIDFKKNNEKGIDAMRFGELLMSSGIVLNDSVHWVTFHSGYDFGYLLKLLTCQNLPDTQAGFFSLINIYFPTLYDIKHLMKFSNSLYGGLNKLAELLEVERVGICHQAGSDSLLTSCTFRKLKENFFSGSLEKYSGVLYGLGVENGQKDDRMRNIVVNKHGLFTKPFLPVAMNLCICILSSNKEGRESHGAEGASVGFGSEQCSETNLAKIMWEQLESTDPRIGTLTEIDHT
;
A
#
# COMPACT_ATOMS: atom_id res chain seq x y z
N MET A 1 10.94 -29.97 1.53
CA MET A 1 11.82 -29.12 2.36
C MET A 1 10.98 -27.93 2.80
N SER A 2 11.04 -27.54 4.07
CA SER A 2 10.32 -26.34 4.52
C SER A 2 10.84 -25.12 3.75
N LEU A 3 9.91 -24.29 3.29
CA LEU A 3 10.21 -23.09 2.51
C LEU A 3 10.97 -22.03 3.29
N LEU A 4 10.79 -22.07 4.60
CA LEU A 4 11.40 -21.18 5.56
C LEU A 4 12.23 -22.02 6.54
N PRO A 5 13.30 -21.44 7.12
CA PRO A 5 13.95 -22.04 8.27
C PRO A 5 12.95 -22.11 9.44
N LYS A 6 13.13 -23.07 10.36
CA LYS A 6 12.21 -23.34 11.48
C LYS A 6 11.85 -22.04 12.22
N GLY A 7 10.62 -21.96 12.74
CA GLY A 7 9.94 -20.73 13.22
C GLY A 7 10.69 -19.82 14.20
N ASP A 8 11.80 -20.26 14.79
CA ASP A 8 12.68 -19.41 15.62
C ASP A 8 13.49 -18.37 14.80
N SER A 9 13.50 -18.52 13.47
CA SER A 9 14.26 -17.68 12.53
C SER A 9 13.50 -16.48 11.99
N ILE A 10 12.17 -16.40 12.14
CA ILE A 10 11.36 -15.27 11.64
C ILE A 10 10.90 -14.41 12.81
N GLN A 11 11.20 -13.12 12.73
CA GLN A 11 10.76 -12.08 13.63
C GLN A 11 9.62 -11.29 12.98
N ILE A 12 8.44 -11.32 13.59
CA ILE A 12 7.35 -10.38 13.28
C ILE A 12 7.65 -9.10 14.05
N ARG A 13 7.97 -8.03 13.33
CA ARG A 13 8.31 -6.72 13.87
C ARG A 13 7.02 -5.95 14.10
N GLU A 14 6.62 -5.89 15.36
CA GLU A 14 5.46 -5.10 15.80
C GLU A 14 5.79 -3.61 15.70
N VAL A 15 5.12 -2.91 14.80
CA VAL A 15 5.30 -1.48 14.57
C VAL A 15 4.17 -0.71 15.25
N TRP A 16 4.58 0.24 16.08
CA TRP A 16 3.78 1.16 16.88
C TRP A 16 4.28 2.59 16.62
N ASN A 17 3.67 3.58 17.25
CA ASN A 17 4.02 4.98 17.01
C ASN A 17 5.47 5.33 17.42
N ASP A 18 6.04 4.65 18.41
CA ASP A 18 7.37 4.93 18.96
C ASP A 18 8.52 4.41 18.08
N ASN A 19 8.31 3.34 17.31
CA ASN A 19 9.33 2.77 16.41
C ASN A 19 9.04 2.92 14.91
N LEU A 20 7.94 3.58 14.53
CA LEU A 20 7.52 3.73 13.13
C LEU A 20 8.63 4.22 12.19
N GLU A 21 9.35 5.27 12.59
CA GLU A 21 10.44 5.86 11.79
C GLU A 21 11.62 4.91 11.61
N GLU A 22 12.00 4.23 12.69
CA GLU A 22 13.13 3.28 12.70
C GLU A 22 12.83 2.10 11.77
N GLU A 23 11.59 1.60 11.82
CA GLU A 23 11.16 0.49 10.96
C GLU A 23 11.07 0.91 9.49
N PHE A 24 10.61 2.12 9.20
CA PHE A 24 10.64 2.64 7.83
C PHE A 24 12.05 2.93 7.31
N ALA A 25 13.01 3.28 8.18
CA ALA A 25 14.41 3.39 7.79
C ALA A 25 14.95 2.03 7.30
N LEU A 26 14.69 0.95 8.04
CA LEU A 26 15.06 -0.40 7.63
C LEU A 26 14.39 -0.79 6.29
N ILE A 27 13.10 -0.50 6.13
CA ILE A 27 12.39 -0.82 4.89
C ILE A 27 13.00 -0.11 3.67
N ARG A 28 13.39 1.17 3.81
CA ARG A 28 14.06 1.92 2.75
C ARG A 28 15.41 1.32 2.36
N GLU A 29 16.12 0.70 3.30
CA GLU A 29 17.41 0.06 3.04
C GLU A 29 17.26 -1.25 2.26
N ILE A 30 16.14 -1.96 2.40
CA ILE A 30 15.98 -3.31 1.84
C ILE A 30 15.13 -3.37 0.56
N VAL A 31 14.32 -2.35 0.26
CA VAL A 31 13.29 -2.43 -0.78
C VAL A 31 13.86 -2.71 -2.18
N ASP A 32 15.06 -2.24 -2.47
CA ASP A 32 15.74 -2.46 -3.75
C ASP A 32 16.26 -3.91 -3.90
N ASP A 33 16.72 -4.51 -2.80
CA ASP A 33 17.22 -5.89 -2.77
C ASP A 33 16.09 -6.93 -2.64
N TYR A 34 14.97 -6.54 -2.01
CA TYR A 34 13.81 -7.38 -1.73
C TYR A 34 12.52 -6.78 -2.33
N PRO A 35 12.40 -6.71 -3.67
CA PRO A 35 11.37 -5.92 -4.35
C PRO A 35 9.97 -6.56 -4.38
N TYR A 36 9.80 -7.80 -3.90
CA TYR A 36 8.48 -8.42 -3.78
C TYR A 36 7.86 -8.08 -2.44
N VAL A 37 6.71 -7.41 -2.47
CA VAL A 37 6.02 -6.91 -1.27
C VAL A 37 4.69 -7.63 -1.16
N ALA A 38 4.65 -8.64 -0.31
CA ALA A 38 3.42 -9.31 0.04
C ALA A 38 2.67 -8.54 1.13
N MET A 39 1.36 -8.42 0.98
CA MET A 39 0.55 -7.56 1.84
C MET A 39 -0.80 -8.19 2.19
N ASP A 40 -1.27 -7.89 3.40
CA ASP A 40 -2.58 -8.23 3.93
C ASP A 40 -3.03 -7.15 4.93
N THR A 41 -4.34 -6.97 5.14
CA THR A 41 -4.88 -6.00 6.09
C THR A 41 -5.96 -6.58 7.00
N GLU A 42 -6.03 -6.03 8.22
CA GLU A 42 -7.14 -6.29 9.13
C GLU A 42 -7.96 -5.01 9.34
N PHE A 43 -9.28 -5.14 9.21
CA PHE A 43 -10.23 -4.03 9.27
C PHE A 43 -11.57 -4.51 9.83
N PRO A 44 -12.48 -3.60 10.26
CA PRO A 44 -13.68 -3.96 11.03
C PRO A 44 -14.83 -4.56 10.19
N GLY A 45 -14.49 -5.28 9.12
CA GLY A 45 -15.43 -6.02 8.27
C GLY A 45 -16.18 -5.16 7.25
N VAL A 46 -17.38 -5.64 6.89
CA VAL A 46 -18.26 -5.02 5.90
C VAL A 46 -19.64 -4.82 6.54
N VAL A 47 -20.07 -3.58 6.63
CA VAL A 47 -21.31 -3.16 7.29
C VAL A 47 -22.30 -2.51 6.32
N LEU A 48 -21.83 -1.97 5.19
CA LEU A 48 -22.68 -1.39 4.15
C LEU A 48 -22.82 -2.35 2.98
N ARG A 49 -24.05 -2.42 2.44
CA ARG A 49 -24.35 -3.03 1.14
C ARG A 49 -25.21 -2.04 0.36
N PRO A 50 -24.70 -1.50 -0.76
CA PRO A 50 -25.41 -0.46 -1.49
C PRO A 50 -26.65 -1.07 -2.16
N LEU A 51 -27.76 -0.34 -2.09
CA LEU A 51 -29.01 -0.69 -2.75
C LEU A 51 -29.13 0.08 -4.05
N GLY A 52 -29.49 -0.60 -5.14
CA GLY A 52 -29.68 0.06 -6.44
C GLY A 52 -29.45 -0.84 -7.63
N ASN A 53 -29.54 -0.23 -8.81
CA ASN A 53 -29.24 -0.88 -10.08
C ASN A 53 -27.77 -0.63 -10.44
N PHE A 54 -27.01 -1.71 -10.59
CA PHE A 54 -25.60 -1.69 -10.97
C PHE A 54 -25.43 -2.17 -12.41
N LYS A 55 -24.42 -1.64 -13.10
CA LYS A 55 -24.18 -2.00 -14.51
C LYS A 55 -23.78 -3.47 -14.66
N ASN A 56 -23.01 -3.99 -13.70
CA ASN A 56 -22.56 -5.37 -13.62
C ASN A 56 -22.15 -5.69 -12.17
N SER A 57 -21.73 -6.94 -11.92
CA SER A 57 -21.28 -7.37 -10.58
C SER A 57 -20.02 -6.64 -10.10
N TYR A 58 -19.11 -6.27 -10.99
CA TYR A 58 -17.88 -5.55 -10.64
C TYR A 58 -18.17 -4.14 -10.11
N ASP A 59 -19.12 -3.45 -10.73
CA ASP A 59 -19.62 -2.13 -10.29
C ASP A 59 -20.25 -2.20 -8.89
N TYR A 60 -21.08 -3.23 -8.64
CA TYR A 60 -21.64 -3.49 -7.32
C TYR A 60 -20.57 -3.80 -6.27
N HIS A 61 -19.60 -4.66 -6.59
CA HIS A 61 -18.50 -4.99 -5.68
C HIS A 61 -17.64 -3.77 -5.37
N TYR A 62 -17.34 -2.95 -6.38
CA TYR A 62 -16.58 -1.72 -6.20
C TYR A 62 -17.33 -0.73 -5.31
N GLN A 63 -18.63 -0.50 -5.56
CA GLN A 63 -19.40 0.41 -4.72
C GLN A 63 -19.47 -0.09 -3.26
N THR A 64 -19.65 -1.40 -3.07
CA THR A 64 -19.64 -2.00 -1.73
C THR A 64 -18.30 -1.76 -1.04
N LEU A 65 -17.18 -1.99 -1.73
CA LEU A 65 -15.84 -1.71 -1.21
C LEU A 65 -15.67 -0.24 -0.87
N LYS A 66 -16.00 0.66 -1.81
CA LYS A 66 -15.88 2.12 -1.65
C LYS A 66 -16.58 2.59 -0.39
N ASP A 67 -17.87 2.28 -0.26
CA ASP A 67 -18.69 2.77 0.85
C ASP A 67 -18.16 2.29 2.22
N ASN A 68 -17.67 1.04 2.28
CA ASN A 68 -17.12 0.50 3.52
C ASN A 68 -15.72 1.07 3.81
N VAL A 69 -14.81 1.14 2.83
CA VAL A 69 -13.46 1.67 3.04
C VAL A 69 -13.50 3.16 3.40
N ASP A 70 -14.37 3.95 2.79
CA ASP A 70 -14.50 5.39 3.10
C ASP A 70 -14.98 5.59 4.55
N MET A 71 -15.92 4.76 5.02
CA MET A 71 -16.50 4.88 6.35
C MET A 71 -15.66 4.24 7.47
N LEU A 72 -15.04 3.10 7.20
CA LEU A 72 -14.34 2.30 8.19
C LEU A 72 -12.87 2.70 8.30
N LYS A 73 -12.23 2.21 9.35
CA LYS A 73 -10.84 2.53 9.71
C LYS A 73 -9.99 1.26 9.72
N LEU A 74 -8.80 1.37 9.14
CA LEU A 74 -7.81 0.30 9.13
C LEU A 74 -7.36 0.00 10.56
N ILE A 75 -7.16 -1.29 10.90
CA ILE A 75 -6.70 -1.72 12.22
C ILE A 75 -5.25 -2.20 12.14
N GLN A 76 -4.92 -2.97 11.11
CA GLN A 76 -3.59 -3.55 10.95
C GLN A 76 -3.20 -3.66 9.47
N LEU A 77 -1.91 -3.56 9.20
CA LEU A 77 -1.29 -3.84 7.89
C LEU A 77 -0.07 -4.73 8.09
N GLY A 78 0.06 -5.76 7.27
CA GLY A 78 1.22 -6.62 7.24
C GLY A 78 1.98 -6.43 5.94
N LEU A 79 3.30 -6.30 6.03
CA LEU A 79 4.19 -6.26 4.88
C LEU A 79 5.30 -7.31 5.04
N THR A 80 5.43 -8.17 4.04
CA THR A 80 6.52 -9.14 3.92
C THR A 80 7.29 -8.85 2.65
N PHE A 81 8.59 -8.61 2.79
CA PHE A 81 9.50 -8.34 1.68
C PHE A 81 10.24 -9.63 1.30
N SER A 82 10.44 -9.85 0.01
CA SER A 82 11.30 -10.94 -0.46
C SER A 82 12.01 -10.59 -1.77
N ASP A 83 13.09 -11.32 -2.06
CA ASP A 83 13.72 -11.30 -3.38
C ASP A 83 12.92 -12.14 -4.40
N GLU A 84 13.42 -12.24 -5.63
CA GLU A 84 12.79 -12.99 -6.74
C GLU A 84 12.68 -14.50 -6.43
N GLU A 85 13.61 -15.03 -5.65
CA GLU A 85 13.67 -16.40 -5.16
C GLU A 85 12.82 -16.64 -3.90
N GLY A 86 12.29 -15.57 -3.29
CA GLY A 86 11.47 -15.58 -2.08
C GLY A 86 12.25 -15.71 -0.78
N ASN A 87 13.53 -15.33 -0.75
CA ASN A 87 14.28 -15.17 0.48
C ASN A 87 13.86 -13.87 1.18
N LEU A 88 13.85 -13.89 2.51
CA LEU A 88 13.45 -12.76 3.34
C LEU A 88 14.67 -11.91 3.75
N PRO A 89 14.49 -10.61 4.02
CA PRO A 89 15.53 -9.77 4.62
C PRO A 89 15.77 -10.15 6.08
N THR A 90 16.98 -9.87 6.61
CA THR A 90 17.29 -10.05 8.04
C THR A 90 17.33 -8.75 8.86
N CYS A 91 17.09 -7.60 8.23
CA CYS A 91 17.00 -6.27 8.88
C CYS A 91 18.15 -5.96 9.85
N ALA A 92 19.39 -6.24 9.44
CA ALA A 92 20.58 -6.08 10.30
C ALA A 92 20.54 -6.89 11.62
N THR A 93 19.81 -8.00 11.63
CA THR A 93 19.78 -8.99 12.71
C THR A 93 20.16 -10.39 12.20
N ASP A 94 20.24 -11.37 13.10
CA ASP A 94 20.45 -12.79 12.74
C ASP A 94 19.13 -13.50 12.34
N LYS A 95 18.00 -12.79 12.32
CA LYS A 95 16.67 -13.34 12.05
C LYS A 95 16.05 -12.68 10.84
N TYR A 96 15.30 -13.45 10.07
CA TYR A 96 14.44 -12.91 9.03
C TYR A 96 13.37 -12.03 9.64
N CYS A 97 12.98 -10.95 8.97
CA CYS A 97 12.03 -9.98 9.48
C CYS A 97 10.84 -9.80 8.54
N ILE A 98 9.67 -9.62 9.13
CA ILE A 98 8.44 -9.13 8.48
C ILE A 98 7.82 -8.05 9.35
N TRP A 99 6.96 -7.19 8.79
CA TRP A 99 6.39 -6.06 9.51
C TRP A 99 4.90 -6.21 9.75
N GLN A 100 4.48 -5.80 10.94
CA GLN A 100 3.08 -5.72 11.36
C GLN A 100 2.80 -4.33 11.95
N PHE A 101 2.14 -3.48 11.18
CA PHE A 101 1.78 -2.12 11.54
C PHE A 101 0.43 -2.09 12.24
N ASN A 102 0.38 -1.49 13.43
CA ASN A 102 -0.81 -1.41 14.27
C ASN A 102 -1.33 0.03 14.32
N PHE A 103 -2.53 0.30 13.82
CA PHE A 103 -3.09 1.65 13.68
C PHE A 103 -3.93 2.08 14.89
N ARG A 104 -4.00 3.39 15.17
CA ARG A 104 -4.68 3.95 16.35
C ARG A 104 -6.12 4.40 16.12
N GLU A 105 -6.51 4.59 14.87
CA GLU A 105 -7.71 5.35 14.51
C GLU A 105 -9.00 4.64 14.90
N PHE A 106 -9.01 3.30 14.83
CA PHE A 106 -10.21 2.50 15.12
C PHE A 106 -10.47 2.39 16.63
N ASN A 107 -11.62 2.89 17.08
CA ASN A 107 -12.09 2.85 18.46
C ASN A 107 -13.42 2.08 18.54
N VAL A 108 -13.38 0.93 19.21
CA VAL A 108 -14.54 0.03 19.36
C VAL A 108 -15.74 0.64 20.09
N ASN A 109 -15.57 1.76 20.79
CA ASN A 109 -16.67 2.43 21.50
C ASN A 109 -17.34 3.53 20.66
N GLU A 110 -16.72 3.95 19.56
CA GLU A 110 -17.14 5.13 18.78
C GLU A 110 -17.42 4.78 17.32
N ASP A 111 -16.63 3.87 16.75
CA ASP A 111 -16.67 3.56 15.33
C ASP A 111 -17.68 2.46 14.98
N VAL A 112 -18.11 2.49 13.72
CA VAL A 112 -18.96 1.44 13.14
C VAL A 112 -18.09 0.22 12.82
N PHE A 113 -18.61 -0.98 13.09
CA PHE A 113 -17.94 -2.24 12.77
C PHE A 113 -18.92 -3.41 12.63
N ALA A 114 -18.48 -4.47 11.98
CA ALA A 114 -19.16 -5.77 12.00
C ALA A 114 -18.76 -6.54 13.27
N ASN A 115 -19.76 -6.95 14.07
CA ASN A 115 -19.52 -7.64 15.34
C ASN A 115 -18.66 -8.90 15.18
N ASP A 116 -18.98 -9.73 14.19
CA ASP A 116 -18.26 -10.99 13.93
C ASP A 116 -16.78 -10.73 13.59
N SER A 117 -16.47 -9.64 12.89
CA SER A 117 -15.10 -9.25 12.55
C SER A 117 -14.32 -8.81 13.79
N ILE A 118 -14.90 -7.98 14.65
CA ILE A 118 -14.22 -7.54 15.89
C ILE A 118 -14.01 -8.69 16.86
N GLU A 119 -15.00 -9.59 16.99
CA GLU A 119 -14.85 -10.76 17.85
C GLU A 119 -13.76 -11.70 17.34
N LEU A 120 -13.70 -11.94 16.03
CA LEU A 120 -12.62 -12.70 15.41
C LEU A 120 -11.25 -12.06 15.69
N LEU A 121 -11.10 -10.76 15.47
CA LEU A 121 -9.84 -10.04 15.71
C LEU A 121 -9.41 -10.08 17.18
N ARG A 122 -10.34 -9.97 18.13
CA ARG A 122 -10.04 -10.16 19.56
C ARG A 122 -9.53 -11.56 19.85
N GLN A 123 -10.18 -12.58 19.29
CA GLN A 123 -9.78 -13.98 19.46
C GLN A 123 -8.41 -14.26 18.83
N SER A 124 -8.07 -13.53 17.76
CA SER A 124 -6.75 -13.54 17.13
C SER A 124 -5.71 -12.66 17.83
N GLY A 125 -6.05 -12.04 18.97
CA GLY A 125 -5.09 -11.36 19.84
C GLY A 125 -4.88 -9.87 19.57
N ILE A 126 -5.77 -9.23 18.79
CA ILE A 126 -5.73 -7.77 18.62
C ILE A 126 -6.18 -7.08 19.92
N ASP A 127 -5.28 -6.27 20.49
CA ASP A 127 -5.55 -5.44 21.66
C ASP A 127 -5.95 -4.02 21.21
N PHE A 128 -7.26 -3.83 21.00
CA PHE A 128 -7.83 -2.55 20.58
C PHE A 128 -7.49 -1.38 21.51
N LYS A 129 -7.34 -1.64 22.82
CA LYS A 129 -6.96 -0.60 23.76
C LYS A 129 -5.52 -0.16 23.50
N LYS A 130 -4.61 -1.12 23.32
CA LYS A 130 -3.23 -0.84 22.95
C LYS A 130 -3.12 -0.15 21.60
N ASN A 131 -3.95 -0.51 20.61
CA ASN A 131 -4.06 0.21 19.34
C ASN A 131 -4.37 1.69 19.56
N ASN A 132 -5.40 2.04 20.34
CA ASN A 132 -5.71 3.45 20.57
C ASN A 132 -4.62 4.20 21.37
N GLU A 133 -3.95 3.52 22.32
CA GLU A 133 -2.93 4.15 23.17
C GLU A 133 -1.56 4.31 22.51
N LYS A 134 -1.17 3.35 21.65
CA LYS A 134 0.21 3.24 21.11
C LYS A 134 0.28 3.10 19.60
N GLY A 135 -0.88 2.92 18.95
CA GLY A 135 -0.96 2.68 17.51
C GLY A 135 -0.39 3.84 16.71
N ILE A 136 0.03 3.51 15.50
CA ILE A 136 0.54 4.42 14.50
C ILE A 136 -0.56 5.38 14.06
N ASP A 137 -0.19 6.65 13.90
CA ASP A 137 -0.98 7.61 13.15
C ASP A 137 -1.02 7.26 11.65
N ALA A 138 -2.22 7.06 11.12
CA ALA A 138 -2.46 6.70 9.74
C ALA A 138 -1.91 7.74 8.74
N MET A 139 -1.98 9.03 9.08
CA MET A 139 -1.44 10.10 8.23
C MET A 139 0.08 10.03 8.17
N ARG A 140 0.74 9.91 9.34
CA ARG A 140 2.20 9.76 9.41
C ARG A 140 2.69 8.51 8.69
N PHE A 141 1.97 7.40 8.83
CA PHE A 141 2.25 6.18 8.05
C PHE A 141 2.19 6.46 6.54
N GLY A 142 1.15 7.15 6.08
CA GLY A 142 0.98 7.52 4.66
C GLY A 142 2.14 8.36 4.13
N GLU A 143 2.63 9.34 4.90
CA GLU A 143 3.79 10.17 4.54
C GLU A 143 5.07 9.33 4.39
N LEU A 144 5.32 8.42 5.32
CA LEU A 144 6.51 7.56 5.30
C LEU A 144 6.43 6.54 4.17
N LEU A 145 5.25 5.95 3.93
CA LEU A 145 5.01 5.03 2.82
C LEU A 145 5.19 5.71 1.47
N MET A 146 4.74 6.96 1.31
CA MET A 146 4.92 7.72 0.07
C MET A 146 6.39 7.93 -0.28
N SER A 147 7.24 8.09 0.74
CA SER A 147 8.68 8.39 0.61
C SER A 147 9.59 7.18 0.85
N SER A 148 9.04 5.96 0.87
CA SER A 148 9.79 4.75 1.19
C SER A 148 10.39 4.04 -0.03
N GLY A 149 9.94 4.39 -1.25
CA GLY A 149 10.29 3.67 -2.48
C GLY A 149 9.42 2.44 -2.78
N ILE A 150 8.45 2.11 -1.93
CA ILE A 150 7.57 0.93 -2.07
C ILE A 150 6.40 1.19 -3.04
N VAL A 151 5.93 2.42 -3.09
CA VAL A 151 4.82 2.87 -3.96
C VAL A 151 5.35 3.77 -5.07
N LEU A 152 4.57 3.94 -6.14
CA LEU A 152 4.98 4.71 -7.32
C LEU A 152 6.30 4.20 -7.96
N ASN A 153 6.60 2.91 -7.76
CA ASN A 153 7.84 2.28 -8.19
C ASN A 153 7.56 1.03 -9.03
N ASP A 154 7.94 1.06 -10.31
CA ASP A 154 7.73 -0.03 -11.26
C ASP A 154 8.59 -1.27 -10.95
N SER A 155 9.67 -1.10 -10.19
CA SER A 155 10.55 -2.21 -9.77
C SER A 155 9.96 -3.04 -8.63
N VAL A 156 8.97 -2.51 -7.91
CA VAL A 156 8.32 -3.21 -6.79
C VAL A 156 7.15 -4.07 -7.30
N HIS A 157 7.10 -5.30 -6.82
CA HIS A 157 6.10 -6.31 -7.20
C HIS A 157 5.18 -6.60 -6.01
N TRP A 158 3.97 -6.05 -6.03
CA TRP A 158 2.98 -6.29 -4.99
C TRP A 158 2.35 -7.68 -5.13
N VAL A 159 2.24 -8.41 -4.03
CA VAL A 159 1.67 -9.76 -3.99
C VAL A 159 0.59 -9.82 -2.92
N THR A 160 -0.63 -10.20 -3.30
CA THR A 160 -1.76 -10.08 -2.39
C THR A 160 -2.76 -11.22 -2.58
N PHE A 161 -3.77 -11.33 -1.70
CA PHE A 161 -4.81 -12.35 -1.82
C PHE A 161 -6.20 -11.73 -1.68
N HIS A 162 -6.99 -11.71 -2.76
CA HIS A 162 -8.37 -11.20 -2.76
C HIS A 162 -8.47 -9.74 -2.27
N SER A 163 -7.62 -8.90 -2.84
CA SER A 163 -7.09 -7.72 -2.13
C SER A 163 -7.75 -6.38 -2.45
N GLY A 164 -9.01 -6.43 -2.90
CA GLY A 164 -9.75 -5.22 -3.22
C GLY A 164 -9.78 -4.23 -2.05
N TYR A 165 -10.19 -4.71 -0.87
CA TYR A 165 -10.27 -3.89 0.33
C TYR A 165 -8.89 -3.42 0.79
N ASP A 166 -7.89 -4.29 0.75
CA ASP A 166 -6.52 -3.95 1.17
C ASP A 166 -5.98 -2.75 0.38
N PHE A 167 -6.03 -2.83 -0.95
CA PHE A 167 -5.63 -1.72 -1.81
C PHE A 167 -6.55 -0.50 -1.68
N GLY A 168 -7.83 -0.70 -1.36
CA GLY A 168 -8.74 0.38 -0.98
C GLY A 168 -8.20 1.16 0.22
N TYR A 169 -7.85 0.49 1.31
CA TYR A 169 -7.30 1.14 2.50
C TYR A 169 -5.95 1.81 2.22
N LEU A 170 -5.02 1.14 1.55
CA LEU A 170 -3.73 1.76 1.21
C LEU A 170 -3.92 2.99 0.33
N LEU A 171 -4.81 2.94 -0.66
CA LEU A 171 -5.06 4.09 -1.53
C LEU A 171 -5.71 5.24 -0.77
N LYS A 172 -6.66 4.96 0.14
CA LYS A 172 -7.23 5.96 1.06
C LYS A 172 -6.15 6.62 1.92
N LEU A 173 -5.22 5.83 2.47
CA LEU A 173 -4.10 6.34 3.25
C LEU A 173 -3.16 7.24 2.42
N LEU A 174 -2.78 6.79 1.23
CA LEU A 174 -1.82 7.49 0.36
C LEU A 174 -2.38 8.76 -0.27
N THR A 175 -3.69 8.79 -0.51
CA THR A 175 -4.37 9.95 -1.11
C THR A 175 -4.95 10.90 -0.07
N CYS A 176 -5.16 10.43 1.15
CA CYS A 176 -5.87 11.15 2.22
C CYS A 176 -7.26 11.63 1.77
N GLN A 177 -7.89 10.90 0.84
CA GLN A 177 -9.20 11.19 0.28
C GLN A 177 -10.07 9.94 0.31
N ASN A 178 -11.38 10.13 0.18
CA ASN A 178 -12.29 9.05 -0.15
C ASN A 178 -11.90 8.43 -1.50
N LEU A 179 -12.21 7.14 -1.66
CA LEU A 179 -11.94 6.41 -2.89
C LEU A 179 -12.72 7.02 -4.07
N PRO A 180 -12.20 6.88 -5.32
CA PRO A 180 -12.85 7.45 -6.49
C PRO A 180 -14.31 7.02 -6.66
N ASP A 181 -15.15 7.87 -7.26
CA ASP A 181 -16.57 7.53 -7.46
C ASP A 181 -16.80 6.39 -8.46
N THR A 182 -15.80 6.08 -9.28
CA THR A 182 -15.91 5.04 -10.31
C THR A 182 -14.80 4.02 -10.18
N GLN A 183 -15.13 2.77 -10.49
CA GLN A 183 -14.16 1.69 -10.56
C GLN A 183 -12.99 1.99 -11.50
N ALA A 184 -13.26 2.63 -12.64
CA ALA A 184 -12.21 3.02 -13.59
C ALA A 184 -11.25 4.05 -12.98
N GLY A 185 -11.77 5.01 -12.21
CA GLY A 185 -10.95 5.97 -11.46
C GLY A 185 -10.08 5.29 -10.40
N PHE A 186 -10.65 4.31 -9.68
CA PHE A 186 -9.89 3.49 -8.73
C PHE A 186 -8.73 2.75 -9.39
N PHE A 187 -8.99 2.00 -10.45
CA PHE A 187 -7.91 1.29 -11.17
C PHE A 187 -6.89 2.23 -11.81
N SER A 188 -7.29 3.44 -12.21
CA SER A 188 -6.34 4.44 -12.69
C SER A 188 -5.33 4.83 -11.62
N LEU A 189 -5.78 5.00 -10.37
CA LEU A 189 -4.89 5.28 -9.24
C LEU A 189 -4.11 4.04 -8.81
N ILE A 190 -4.73 2.85 -8.77
CA ILE A 190 -4.03 1.60 -8.45
C ILE A 190 -2.84 1.39 -9.40
N ASN A 191 -3.02 1.60 -10.70
CA ASN A 191 -1.95 1.44 -11.68
C ASN A 191 -0.82 2.48 -11.54
N ILE A 192 -1.09 3.63 -10.92
CA ILE A 192 -0.08 4.66 -10.65
C ILE A 192 0.70 4.30 -9.38
N TYR A 193 0.00 4.02 -8.28
CA TYR A 193 0.61 3.77 -6.98
C TYR A 193 1.23 2.38 -6.84
N PHE A 194 0.67 1.38 -7.55
CA PHE A 194 1.05 -0.04 -7.48
C PHE A 194 1.18 -0.62 -8.90
N PRO A 195 2.21 -0.19 -9.67
CA PRO A 195 2.26 -0.47 -11.11
C PRO A 195 2.33 -1.96 -11.46
N THR A 196 2.99 -2.75 -10.61
CA THR A 196 3.11 -4.20 -10.76
C THR A 196 2.52 -4.87 -9.53
N LEU A 197 1.33 -5.47 -9.70
CA LEU A 197 0.66 -6.23 -8.63
C LEU A 197 0.14 -7.58 -9.13
N TYR A 198 0.09 -8.57 -8.24
CA TYR A 198 -0.44 -9.92 -8.48
C TYR A 198 -1.39 -10.34 -7.36
N ASP A 199 -2.68 -10.50 -7.70
CA ASP A 199 -3.65 -11.07 -6.78
C ASP A 199 -3.67 -12.60 -6.93
N ILE A 200 -3.20 -13.31 -5.90
CA ILE A 200 -3.16 -14.77 -5.84
C ILE A 200 -4.55 -15.37 -6.10
N LYS A 201 -5.62 -14.76 -5.60
CA LYS A 201 -6.99 -15.26 -5.81
C LYS A 201 -7.38 -15.20 -7.29
N HIS A 202 -6.89 -14.20 -8.02
CA HIS A 202 -7.01 -14.15 -9.48
C HIS A 202 -6.14 -15.22 -10.14
N LEU A 203 -4.89 -15.36 -9.74
CA LEU A 203 -3.97 -16.37 -10.29
C LEU A 203 -4.49 -17.81 -10.15
N MET A 204 -5.17 -18.12 -9.04
CA MET A 204 -5.80 -19.43 -8.82
C MET A 204 -6.79 -19.82 -9.92
N LYS A 205 -7.41 -18.87 -10.63
CA LYS A 205 -8.34 -19.16 -11.74
C LYS A 205 -7.66 -19.87 -12.91
N PHE A 206 -6.35 -19.76 -13.01
CA PHE A 206 -5.55 -20.40 -14.06
C PHE A 206 -4.95 -21.75 -13.62
N SER A 207 -5.37 -22.24 -12.45
CA SER A 207 -4.96 -23.52 -11.87
C SER A 207 -6.20 -24.36 -11.52
N ASN A 208 -6.41 -25.47 -12.24
CA ASN A 208 -7.66 -26.26 -12.15
C ASN A 208 -7.92 -26.94 -10.80
N SER A 209 -6.95 -27.00 -9.89
CA SER A 209 -7.01 -27.73 -8.62
C SER A 209 -7.04 -26.84 -7.37
N LEU A 210 -6.94 -25.51 -7.52
CA LEU A 210 -6.78 -24.60 -6.39
C LEU A 210 -8.09 -23.87 -6.07
N TYR A 211 -8.50 -23.87 -4.80
CA TYR A 211 -9.76 -23.27 -4.33
C TYR A 211 -9.67 -22.88 -2.85
N GLY A 212 -10.71 -22.20 -2.35
CA GLY A 212 -10.80 -21.79 -0.94
C GLY A 212 -10.09 -20.46 -0.63
N GLY A 213 -10.05 -20.10 0.66
CA GLY A 213 -9.31 -18.93 1.16
C GLY A 213 -7.81 -19.19 1.30
N LEU A 214 -7.05 -18.18 1.73
CA LEU A 214 -5.59 -18.22 1.82
C LEU A 214 -5.08 -19.44 2.62
N ASN A 215 -5.65 -19.70 3.80
CA ASN A 215 -5.29 -20.87 4.61
C ASN A 215 -5.50 -22.21 3.87
N LYS A 216 -6.59 -22.34 3.10
CA LYS A 216 -6.84 -23.58 2.36
C LYS A 216 -5.87 -23.73 1.19
N LEU A 217 -5.56 -22.62 0.52
CA LEU A 217 -4.57 -22.61 -0.55
C LEU A 217 -3.18 -22.98 -0.02
N ALA A 218 -2.77 -22.41 1.12
CA ALA A 218 -1.50 -22.75 1.77
C ALA A 218 -1.42 -24.24 2.12
N GLU A 219 -2.50 -24.82 2.66
CA GLU A 219 -2.58 -26.27 2.92
C GLU A 219 -2.39 -27.10 1.63
N LEU A 220 -3.07 -26.71 0.54
CA LEU A 220 -2.97 -27.39 -0.76
C LEU A 220 -1.57 -27.28 -1.39
N LEU A 221 -0.82 -26.23 -1.05
CA LEU A 221 0.54 -25.99 -1.53
C LEU A 221 1.63 -26.40 -0.53
N GLU A 222 1.24 -27.07 0.56
CA GLU A 222 2.14 -27.53 1.63
C GLU A 222 2.97 -26.38 2.24
N VAL A 223 2.33 -25.22 2.43
CA VAL A 223 2.92 -24.04 3.08
C VAL A 223 2.47 -23.98 4.52
N GLU A 224 3.42 -23.96 5.45
CA GLU A 224 3.15 -23.80 6.89
C GLU A 224 3.07 -22.32 7.26
N ARG A 225 2.09 -21.98 8.12
CA ARG A 225 1.92 -20.63 8.67
C ARG A 225 2.92 -20.38 9.81
N VAL A 226 3.47 -19.17 9.83
CA VAL A 226 4.27 -18.64 10.93
C VAL A 226 3.56 -17.42 11.49
N GLY A 227 3.33 -17.40 12.81
CA GLY A 227 2.53 -16.36 13.48
C GLY A 227 1.07 -16.76 13.66
N ILE A 228 0.28 -15.82 14.18
CA ILE A 228 -1.14 -16.03 14.52
C ILE A 228 -1.98 -15.80 13.26
N CYS A 229 -3.01 -16.63 13.03
CA CYS A 229 -3.93 -16.44 11.91
C CYS A 229 -4.85 -15.24 12.15
N HIS A 230 -5.16 -14.48 11.09
CA HIS A 230 -5.90 -13.21 11.18
C HIS A 230 -5.14 -12.14 11.97
N GLN A 231 -3.84 -12.09 11.73
CA GLN A 231 -3.02 -10.92 11.99
C GLN A 231 -2.23 -10.62 10.73
N ALA A 232 -2.26 -9.37 10.31
CA ALA A 232 -1.85 -8.97 8.98
C ALA A 232 -0.40 -9.35 8.67
N GLY A 233 0.52 -9.28 9.64
CA GLY A 233 1.92 -9.68 9.45
C GLY A 233 2.06 -11.15 9.06
N SER A 234 1.45 -12.04 9.86
CA SER A 234 1.42 -13.49 9.62
C SER A 234 0.73 -13.86 8.30
N ASP A 235 -0.38 -13.19 7.99
CA ASP A 235 -1.13 -13.42 6.75
C ASP A 235 -0.38 -12.89 5.51
N SER A 236 0.35 -11.78 5.61
CA SER A 236 1.23 -11.28 4.55
C SER A 236 2.40 -12.24 4.25
N LEU A 237 2.97 -12.88 5.29
CA LEU A 237 4.02 -13.89 5.11
C LEU A 237 3.47 -15.15 4.45
N LEU A 238 2.30 -15.61 4.89
CA LEU A 238 1.62 -16.75 4.27
C LEU A 238 1.32 -16.45 2.81
N THR A 239 0.88 -15.23 2.49
CA THR A 239 0.68 -14.73 1.12
C THR A 239 1.95 -14.81 0.30
N SER A 240 3.08 -14.30 0.80
CA SER A 240 4.40 -14.38 0.13
C SER A 240 4.80 -15.83 -0.18
N CYS A 241 4.80 -16.70 0.83
CA CYS A 241 5.22 -18.09 0.68
C CYS A 241 4.29 -18.88 -0.27
N THR A 242 2.99 -18.60 -0.20
CA THR A 242 1.98 -19.21 -1.06
C THR A 242 2.15 -18.77 -2.51
N PHE A 243 2.41 -17.49 -2.76
CA PHE A 243 2.68 -16.98 -4.11
C PHE A 243 3.90 -17.64 -4.72
N ARG A 244 4.98 -17.80 -3.95
CA ARG A 244 6.17 -18.50 -4.43
C ARG A 244 5.86 -19.93 -4.86
N LYS A 245 5.16 -20.70 -4.01
CA LYS A 245 4.75 -22.07 -4.38
C LYS A 245 3.84 -22.12 -5.59
N LEU A 246 2.92 -21.18 -5.67
CA LEU A 246 2.02 -21.07 -6.80
C LEU A 246 2.81 -20.83 -8.09
N LYS A 247 3.74 -19.86 -8.07
CA LYS A 247 4.63 -19.54 -9.19
C LYS A 247 5.48 -20.74 -9.60
N GLU A 248 6.18 -21.38 -8.66
CA GLU A 248 7.02 -22.57 -8.89
C GLU A 248 6.25 -23.74 -9.53
N ASN A 249 5.03 -24.01 -9.05
CA ASN A 249 4.31 -25.24 -9.41
C ASN A 249 3.40 -25.08 -10.64
N PHE A 250 2.87 -23.88 -10.91
CA PHE A 250 1.80 -23.69 -11.90
C PHE A 250 2.17 -22.72 -13.03
N PHE A 251 3.25 -21.95 -12.92
CA PHE A 251 3.60 -20.92 -13.89
C PHE A 251 5.04 -21.08 -14.38
N SER A 252 5.21 -21.44 -15.66
CA SER A 252 6.53 -21.67 -16.30
C SER A 252 7.03 -20.50 -17.16
N GLY A 253 6.52 -19.29 -16.93
CA GLY A 253 6.87 -18.09 -17.70
C GLY A 253 6.48 -16.79 -17.00
N SER A 254 6.62 -15.66 -17.71
CA SER A 254 6.32 -14.34 -17.16
C SER A 254 4.88 -14.23 -16.67
N LEU A 255 4.72 -13.72 -15.45
CA LEU A 255 3.42 -13.44 -14.83
C LEU A 255 2.82 -12.12 -15.30
N GLU A 256 3.53 -11.30 -16.08
CA GLU A 256 3.12 -9.95 -16.47
C GLU A 256 1.72 -9.83 -17.08
N LYS A 257 1.23 -10.88 -17.75
CA LYS A 257 -0.11 -10.91 -18.36
C LYS A 257 -1.24 -11.00 -17.33
N TYR A 258 -0.94 -11.40 -16.10
CA TYR A 258 -1.87 -11.49 -14.98
C TYR A 258 -1.78 -10.27 -14.05
N SER A 259 -0.83 -9.36 -14.29
CA SER A 259 -0.60 -8.21 -13.44
C SER A 259 -1.73 -7.17 -13.56
N GLY A 260 -2.03 -6.47 -12.47
CA GLY A 260 -3.00 -5.36 -12.43
C GLY A 260 -4.47 -5.79 -12.30
N VAL A 261 -4.75 -7.08 -12.09
CA VAL A 261 -6.12 -7.59 -11.94
C VAL A 261 -6.39 -7.95 -10.47
N LEU A 262 -7.35 -7.24 -9.86
CA LEU A 262 -7.85 -7.53 -8.52
C LEU A 262 -9.07 -8.44 -8.59
N TYR A 263 -9.06 -9.54 -7.83
CA TYR A 263 -10.15 -10.51 -7.87
C TYR A 263 -11.48 -9.86 -7.47
N GLY A 264 -12.52 -10.10 -8.27
CA GLY A 264 -13.88 -9.58 -7.99
C GLY A 264 -14.10 -8.12 -8.37
N LEU A 265 -13.07 -7.40 -8.85
CA LEU A 265 -13.15 -6.00 -9.27
C LEU A 265 -12.66 -5.78 -10.72
N GLY A 266 -11.57 -6.43 -11.14
CA GLY A 266 -11.00 -6.22 -12.47
C GLY A 266 -11.85 -6.82 -13.60
N VAL A 267 -11.96 -6.11 -14.72
CA VAL A 267 -12.49 -6.68 -15.96
C VAL A 267 -11.38 -7.50 -16.62
N GLU A 268 -11.59 -8.80 -16.80
CA GLU A 268 -10.67 -9.71 -17.49
C GLU A 268 -10.62 -9.38 -19.00
N ASN A 269 -10.03 -8.26 -19.37
CA ASN A 269 -9.74 -7.93 -20.76
C ASN A 269 -8.22 -7.89 -20.93
N GLY A 270 -7.68 -8.95 -21.56
CA GLY A 270 -6.28 -9.10 -21.96
C GLY A 270 -5.81 -8.12 -23.03
N GLN A 271 -6.22 -6.85 -22.94
CA GLN A 271 -5.63 -5.74 -23.66
C GLN A 271 -5.16 -4.75 -22.60
N LYS A 272 -3.88 -4.87 -22.22
CA LYS A 272 -3.14 -3.74 -21.68
C LYS A 272 -3.36 -2.61 -22.69
N ASP A 273 -4.10 -1.59 -22.33
CA ASP A 273 -4.17 -0.40 -23.15
C ASP A 273 -2.78 0.25 -23.06
N ASP A 274 -1.90 -0.11 -23.99
CA ASP A 274 -0.55 0.46 -24.10
C ASP A 274 -0.59 1.99 -24.22
N ARG A 275 -1.77 2.60 -24.46
CA ARG A 275 -1.94 4.06 -24.37
C ARG A 275 -1.72 4.61 -22.96
N MET A 276 -2.01 3.86 -21.88
CA MET A 276 -1.74 4.31 -20.50
C MET A 276 -0.25 4.20 -20.14
N ARG A 277 0.46 3.17 -20.63
CA ARG A 277 1.94 3.09 -20.52
C ARG A 277 2.62 4.21 -21.32
N ASN A 278 2.08 4.55 -22.50
CA ASN A 278 2.63 5.59 -23.37
C ASN A 278 2.28 7.03 -22.94
N ILE A 279 1.39 7.25 -21.97
CA ILE A 279 1.21 8.59 -21.36
C ILE A 279 2.40 8.94 -20.45
N VAL A 280 3.05 7.93 -19.86
CA VAL A 280 4.23 8.11 -19.01
C VAL A 280 5.51 8.22 -19.83
N VAL A 281 5.57 7.58 -21.01
CA VAL A 281 6.75 7.64 -21.89
C VAL A 281 6.34 8.00 -23.31
N ASN A 282 6.13 9.30 -23.56
CA ASN A 282 6.11 9.78 -24.93
C ASN A 282 7.55 10.00 -25.41
N LYS A 283 7.84 9.65 -26.67
CA LYS A 283 9.18 9.57 -27.32
C LYS A 283 10.01 10.86 -27.32
N HIS A 284 9.56 11.92 -26.64
CA HIS A 284 10.17 13.23 -26.56
C HIS A 284 10.38 13.75 -25.12
N GLY A 285 10.34 12.89 -24.10
CA GLY A 285 10.74 13.29 -22.73
C GLY A 285 9.86 14.38 -22.10
N LEU A 286 8.58 14.46 -22.49
CA LEU A 286 7.61 15.36 -21.91
C LEU A 286 6.63 14.57 -21.05
N PHE A 287 6.71 14.77 -19.73
CA PHE A 287 5.75 14.26 -18.75
C PHE A 287 4.36 14.81 -19.05
N THR A 288 3.46 14.00 -19.60
CA THR A 288 2.06 14.42 -19.79
C THR A 288 1.17 13.89 -18.68
N LYS A 289 0.88 14.75 -17.69
CA LYS A 289 -0.33 14.79 -16.85
C LYS A 289 -0.80 13.48 -16.17
N PRO A 290 0.00 12.94 -15.23
CA PRO A 290 -0.57 12.58 -13.91
C PRO A 290 0.26 13.13 -12.73
N PHE A 291 1.22 14.04 -12.99
CA PHE A 291 2.02 14.66 -11.94
C PHE A 291 1.22 15.58 -11.01
N LEU A 292 0.12 16.18 -11.48
CA LEU A 292 -0.66 17.11 -10.66
C LEU A 292 -1.33 16.43 -9.46
N PRO A 293 -2.06 15.30 -9.59
CA PRO A 293 -2.63 14.61 -8.43
C PRO A 293 -1.59 14.14 -7.42
N VAL A 294 -0.46 13.59 -7.88
CA VAL A 294 0.59 13.06 -7.00
C VAL A 294 1.34 14.18 -6.29
N ALA A 295 1.74 15.25 -7.00
CA ALA A 295 2.40 16.42 -6.41
C ALA A 295 1.45 17.22 -5.50
N MET A 296 0.16 17.28 -5.84
CA MET A 296 -0.85 17.98 -5.02
C MET A 296 -1.21 17.17 -3.78
N ASN A 297 -1.26 15.83 -3.83
CA ASN A 297 -1.41 14.99 -2.64
C ASN A 297 -0.18 15.08 -1.73
N LEU A 298 1.04 15.07 -2.31
CA LEU A 298 2.27 15.32 -1.55
C LEU A 298 2.24 16.70 -0.87
N CYS A 299 1.77 17.74 -1.58
CA CYS A 299 1.57 19.07 -1.02
C CYS A 299 0.47 19.12 0.06
N ILE A 300 -0.66 18.43 -0.11
CA ILE A 300 -1.75 18.38 0.89
C ILE A 300 -1.28 17.69 2.17
N CYS A 301 -0.53 16.59 2.07
CA CYS A 301 0.09 15.95 3.22
C CYS A 301 1.04 16.92 3.94
N ILE A 302 1.99 17.53 3.21
CA ILE A 302 2.98 18.46 3.78
C ILE A 302 2.32 19.71 4.40
N LEU A 303 1.28 20.27 3.77
CA LEU A 303 0.60 21.48 4.24
C LEU A 303 -0.32 21.22 5.45
N SER A 304 -0.86 20.01 5.58
CA SER A 304 -1.68 19.64 6.75
C SER A 304 -0.82 19.53 8.02
N SER A 305 0.39 19.01 7.90
CA SER A 305 1.36 18.86 9.00
C SER A 305 1.87 20.20 9.56
N ASN A 306 1.90 21.26 8.74
CA ASN A 306 2.27 22.62 9.18
C ASN A 306 1.17 23.36 9.95
N LYS A 307 -0.09 22.90 9.90
CA LYS A 307 -1.18 23.49 10.70
C LYS A 307 -1.19 22.94 12.12
N GLU A 308 -1.00 21.65 12.31
CA GLU A 308 -1.03 21.02 13.65
C GLU A 308 0.24 21.33 14.47
N GLY A 309 1.40 21.52 13.81
CA GLY A 309 2.62 21.98 14.48
C GLY A 309 2.57 23.43 14.99
N ARG A 310 1.58 24.23 14.57
CA ARG A 310 1.37 25.61 15.05
C ARG A 310 0.34 25.74 16.17
N GLU A 311 -0.51 24.74 16.35
CA GLU A 311 -1.53 24.75 17.41
C GLU A 311 -1.04 24.13 18.74
N SER A 312 0.10 23.42 18.72
CA SER A 312 0.68 22.76 19.91
C SER A 312 1.71 23.59 20.69
N HIS A 313 2.07 24.80 20.25
CA HIS A 313 3.00 25.69 20.96
C HIS A 313 2.40 27.07 21.21
N GLY A 314 1.55 27.15 22.23
CA GLY A 314 1.16 28.40 22.88
C GLY A 314 2.07 28.73 24.06
N ALA A 315 2.64 29.94 24.03
CA ALA A 315 3.25 30.71 25.13
C ALA A 315 4.76 30.56 25.41
N GLU A 316 5.56 31.48 24.85
CA GLU A 316 6.42 32.47 25.53
C GLU A 316 7.68 32.86 24.72
N GLY A 317 7.64 34.09 24.21
CA GLY A 317 8.74 35.06 24.01
C GLY A 317 10.16 34.61 23.66
N ALA A 318 10.54 34.78 22.38
CA ALA A 318 11.76 35.48 21.98
C ALA A 318 11.70 35.86 20.49
N SER A 319 11.74 37.16 20.21
CA SER A 319 11.81 37.72 18.86
C SER A 319 13.19 37.46 18.25
N VAL A 320 13.25 36.60 17.22
CA VAL A 320 14.32 36.63 16.22
C VAL A 320 13.65 36.72 14.87
N GLY A 321 13.80 37.88 14.22
CA GLY A 321 13.19 38.17 12.93
C GLY A 321 13.81 37.31 11.83
N PHE A 322 12.99 36.45 11.23
CA PHE A 322 13.12 36.08 9.83
C PHE A 322 11.86 36.60 9.12
N GLY A 323 12.10 37.34 8.04
CA GLY A 323 11.08 38.04 7.28
C GLY A 323 9.95 37.11 6.85
N SER A 324 8.73 37.62 6.98
CA SER A 324 7.53 37.04 6.40
C SER A 324 7.62 37.04 4.88
N GLU A 325 8.22 36.01 4.29
CA GLU A 325 7.94 35.67 2.90
C GLU A 325 6.73 34.73 2.88
N GLN A 326 5.62 35.27 2.38
CA GLN A 326 4.49 34.48 1.93
C GLN A 326 5.00 33.40 0.97
N CYS A 327 4.94 32.15 1.40
CA CYS A 327 5.22 31.00 0.54
C CYS A 327 4.06 30.88 -0.44
N SER A 328 4.14 31.59 -1.57
CA SER A 328 3.21 31.43 -2.69
C SER A 328 3.50 30.10 -3.40
N GLU A 329 2.48 29.49 -4.01
CA GLU A 329 2.56 28.21 -4.76
C GLU A 329 3.75 28.15 -5.74
N THR A 330 4.19 29.30 -6.25
CA THR A 330 5.35 29.47 -7.13
C THR A 330 6.71 29.18 -6.46
N ASN A 331 6.89 29.41 -5.16
CA ASN A 331 8.16 29.18 -4.48
C ASN A 331 8.42 27.70 -4.18
N LEU A 332 7.37 26.91 -3.91
CA LEU A 332 7.50 25.47 -3.64
C LEU A 332 7.71 24.66 -4.92
N ALA A 333 7.01 25.01 -6.01
CA ALA A 333 7.27 24.43 -7.32
C ALA A 333 8.71 24.67 -7.79
N LYS A 334 9.28 25.83 -7.45
CA LYS A 334 10.67 26.18 -7.74
C LYS A 334 11.67 25.34 -6.95
N ILE A 335 11.44 25.11 -5.66
CA ILE A 335 12.30 24.27 -4.82
C ILE A 335 12.29 22.80 -5.29
N MET A 336 11.11 22.27 -5.64
CA MET A 336 11.00 20.91 -6.19
C MET A 336 11.65 20.79 -7.58
N TRP A 337 11.55 21.82 -8.42
CA TRP A 337 12.23 21.89 -9.72
C TRP A 337 13.77 21.92 -9.56
N GLU A 338 14.28 22.71 -8.62
CA GLU A 338 15.72 22.81 -8.32
C GLU A 338 16.28 21.49 -7.76
N GLN A 339 15.51 20.75 -6.95
CA GLN A 339 15.90 19.41 -6.48
C GLN A 339 15.90 18.37 -7.59
N LEU A 340 14.97 18.45 -8.55
CA LEU A 340 14.93 17.57 -9.73
C LEU A 340 16.07 17.86 -10.72
N GLU A 341 16.43 19.12 -10.95
CA GLU A 341 17.62 19.48 -11.77
C GLU A 341 18.94 18.99 -11.14
N SER A 342 19.01 18.92 -9.81
CA SER A 342 20.19 18.43 -9.09
C SER A 342 20.41 16.92 -9.21
N THR A 343 19.36 16.15 -9.49
CA THR A 343 19.39 14.69 -9.60
C THR A 343 19.44 14.17 -11.05
N ASP A 344 19.06 15.00 -12.04
CA ASP A 344 19.28 14.72 -13.47
C ASP A 344 19.72 16.00 -14.24
N PRO A 345 21.01 16.12 -14.62
CA PRO A 345 21.55 17.29 -15.31
C PRO A 345 20.95 17.54 -16.71
N ARG A 346 20.17 16.61 -17.27
CA ARG A 346 19.57 16.72 -18.61
C ARG A 346 18.27 17.55 -18.62
N ILE A 347 17.75 17.91 -17.45
CA ILE A 347 16.51 18.68 -17.31
C ILE A 347 16.71 20.16 -17.67
N GLY A 348 17.91 20.74 -17.44
CA GLY A 348 18.20 22.15 -17.68
C GLY A 348 18.30 22.60 -19.15
N THR A 349 18.26 21.68 -20.12
CA THR A 349 18.52 21.99 -21.55
C THR A 349 17.28 22.35 -22.39
N LEU A 350 16.08 22.49 -21.82
CA LEU A 350 14.84 22.70 -22.58
C LEU A 350 14.33 24.16 -22.64
N THR A 351 15.16 25.16 -22.31
CA THR A 351 14.77 26.58 -22.37
C THR A 351 15.34 27.31 -23.60
N GLU A 352 14.90 26.90 -24.79
CA GLU A 352 14.94 27.78 -25.98
C GLU A 352 13.96 27.23 -27.02
N ILE A 353 12.70 27.70 -26.96
CA ILE A 353 11.79 27.59 -28.11
C ILE A 353 11.31 29.00 -28.41
N ASP A 354 11.84 29.52 -29.51
CA ASP A 354 11.58 30.82 -30.11
C ASP A 354 10.08 31.11 -30.30
N HIS A 355 9.70 32.34 -29.97
CA HIS A 355 8.44 32.94 -30.40
C HIS A 355 8.58 33.41 -31.86
N THR A 356 7.96 32.70 -32.79
CA THR A 356 7.45 33.26 -34.06
C THR A 356 6.15 32.59 -34.47
#